data_AF-A0A3A8K3W3-F1
#
_entry.id   AF-A0A3A8K3W3-F1
#
_cell.length_a   1.000
_cell.length_b   1.000
_cell.length_c   1.000
_cell.angle_alpha   90.00
_cell.angle_beta   90.00
_cell.angle_gamma   90.00
#
_symmetry.space_group_name_H-M   'P 1'
#
loop_
_entity.id
_entity.type
_entity.pdbx_description
1 polymer ?
#
loop_
_entity_poly.entity_id
_entity_poly.type
_entity_poly.pdbx_seq_one_letter_code
_entity_poly.pdbx_strand_id
1 'polypeptide(L)'
;MSLARRDAAPVEGAPRWGLGQEEAEARLRQAGPNTLTRERPRSAWHFLGRQFRSGMVWLLLGACGVAALLGEVADAVAIATIVVLNALVGFLQEYRADRAVLALRALTAPSARVLRDGVSAVIPAAQVVTGDALVLEAGDVVAADARLLSAHALLTLEAALTGESTPVDKRVGALPDSTPLAERRDRVFMGTSVAAGTAVAEVVATGMGTELGRIAHLMRTAQVSETPLQQRLEGVTRMLLVLCVAVGALVAG
;
A
#
# COMPACT_ATOMS: atom_id res chain seq x y z
N MET A 1 -21.51 -21.10 22.19
CA MET A 1 -20.55 -22.03 22.80
C MET A 1 -19.29 -21.26 23.12
N SER A 2 -19.01 -21.17 24.42
CA SER A 2 -17.97 -20.35 25.05
C SER A 2 -16.59 -20.92 24.74
N LEU A 3 -15.75 -20.19 23.99
CA LEU A 3 -14.32 -20.45 23.94
C LEU A 3 -13.72 -19.84 25.21
N ALA A 4 -13.53 -20.72 26.19
CA ALA A 4 -12.92 -20.44 27.46
C ALA A 4 -11.64 -19.62 27.29
N ARG A 5 -11.59 -18.47 27.98
CA ARG A 5 -10.34 -17.87 28.44
C ARG A 5 -9.55 -18.96 29.15
N ARG A 6 -8.53 -19.50 28.48
CA ARG A 6 -7.43 -20.16 29.18
C ARG A 6 -6.56 -19.04 29.71
N ASP A 7 -6.83 -18.64 30.95
CA ASP A 7 -5.92 -17.84 31.76
C ASP A 7 -4.65 -18.67 31.95
N ALA A 8 -3.66 -18.46 31.07
CA ALA A 8 -2.33 -19.03 31.23
C ALA A 8 -1.62 -18.25 32.33
N ALA A 9 -1.35 -18.91 33.46
CA ALA A 9 -0.53 -18.35 34.53
C ALA A 9 0.88 -18.00 34.00
N PRO A 10 1.50 -16.90 34.47
CA PRO A 10 2.87 -16.57 34.08
C PRO A 10 3.81 -17.71 34.48
N VAL A 11 4.53 -18.26 33.50
CA VAL A 11 5.49 -19.35 33.70
C VAL A 11 6.77 -18.76 34.32
N GLU A 12 7.04 -19.08 35.59
CA GLU A 12 8.30 -18.73 36.26
C GLU A 12 9.48 -19.36 35.50
N GLY A 13 10.42 -18.53 35.03
CA GLY A 13 11.63 -18.97 34.31
C GLY A 13 11.55 -18.91 32.78
N ALA A 14 10.41 -18.53 32.19
CA ALA A 14 10.35 -18.23 30.77
C ALA A 14 11.00 -16.86 30.48
N PRO A 15 11.75 -16.70 29.36
CA PRO A 15 12.20 -15.39 28.93
C PRO A 15 10.99 -14.46 28.81
N ARG A 16 11.06 -13.29 29.45
CA ARG A 16 10.00 -12.28 29.41
C ARG A 16 9.95 -11.67 28.02
N TRP A 17 9.27 -12.36 27.10
CA TRP A 17 8.96 -11.86 25.78
C TRP A 17 7.67 -11.05 25.82
N GLY A 18 7.57 -10.07 24.92
CA GLY A 18 6.38 -9.24 24.79
C GLY A 18 6.44 -7.93 25.58
N LEU A 19 5.59 -7.00 25.17
CA LEU A 19 5.48 -5.66 25.76
C LEU A 19 4.50 -5.67 26.94
N GLY A 20 4.56 -4.63 27.77
CA GLY A 20 3.45 -4.32 28.65
C GLY A 20 2.27 -3.72 27.87
N GLN A 21 1.03 -3.93 28.34
CA GLN A 21 -0.15 -3.41 27.65
C GLN A 21 -0.12 -1.87 27.51
N GLU A 22 0.32 -1.16 28.56
CA GLU A 22 0.43 0.31 28.52
C GLU A 22 1.46 0.80 27.50
N GLU A 23 2.59 0.11 27.40
CA GLU A 23 3.63 0.44 26.42
C GLU A 23 3.16 0.19 24.99
N ALA A 24 2.45 -0.93 24.76
CA ALA A 24 1.88 -1.24 23.46
C ALA A 24 0.85 -0.17 23.03
N GLU A 25 0.00 0.30 23.93
CA GLU A 25 -0.96 1.38 23.66
C GLU A 25 -0.25 2.72 23.40
N ALA A 26 0.81 3.03 24.13
CA ALA A 26 1.61 4.23 23.89
C ALA A 26 2.26 4.20 22.50
N ARG A 27 2.86 3.07 22.10
CA ARG A 27 3.43 2.88 20.76
C ARG A 27 2.36 2.96 19.68
N LEU A 28 1.17 2.40 19.91
CA LEU A 28 0.06 2.46 18.96
C LEU A 28 -0.40 3.91 18.72
N ARG A 29 -0.47 4.73 19.79
CA ARG A 29 -0.80 6.15 19.68
C ARG A 29 0.26 6.96 18.92
N GLN A 30 1.53 6.58 19.02
CA GLN A 30 2.63 7.29 18.38
C GLN A 30 2.84 6.89 16.91
N ALA A 31 2.90 5.59 16.63
CA ALA A 31 3.20 5.05 15.31
C ALA A 31 1.96 4.89 14.42
N GLY A 32 0.77 4.85 15.01
CA GLY A 32 -0.48 4.55 14.32
C GLY A 32 -0.71 3.04 14.13
N PRO A 33 -1.85 2.66 13.54
CA PRO A 33 -2.26 1.26 13.42
C PRO A 33 -1.44 0.49 12.38
N ASN A 34 -1.20 -0.79 12.64
CA ASN A 34 -0.61 -1.75 11.70
C ASN A 34 -1.55 -2.05 10.53
N THR A 35 -1.63 -1.10 9.61
CA THR A 35 -2.48 -1.17 8.43
C THR A 35 -1.73 -0.64 7.23
N LEU A 36 -1.93 -1.27 6.08
CA LEU A 36 -1.47 -0.73 4.81
C LEU A 36 -2.28 0.54 4.52
N THR A 37 -1.63 1.71 4.47
CA THR A 37 -2.30 3.01 4.36
C THR A 37 -3.25 3.05 3.16
N ARG A 38 -4.49 3.50 3.38
CA ARG A 38 -5.44 3.87 2.32
C ARG A 38 -5.27 5.35 2.07
N GLU A 39 -4.84 5.76 0.89
CA GLU A 39 -5.29 7.08 0.45
C GLU A 39 -6.80 6.98 0.29
N ARG A 40 -7.55 7.89 0.94
CA ARG A 40 -9.00 7.98 0.79
C ARG A 40 -9.32 7.84 -0.71
N PRO A 41 -10.36 7.08 -1.11
CA PRO A 41 -10.75 7.01 -2.51
C PRO A 41 -10.84 8.45 -3.01
N ARG A 42 -9.93 8.83 -3.90
CA ARG A 42 -9.84 10.20 -4.39
C ARG A 42 -11.21 10.48 -5.00
N SER A 43 -11.91 11.50 -4.51
CA SER A 43 -13.25 11.80 -5.02
C SER A 43 -13.17 12.11 -6.51
N ALA A 44 -14.23 11.81 -7.27
CA ALA A 44 -14.29 12.17 -8.69
C ALA A 44 -13.95 13.65 -8.93
N TRP A 45 -14.28 14.53 -7.97
CA TRP A 45 -13.92 15.94 -7.96
C TRP A 45 -12.43 16.22 -7.84
N HIS A 46 -11.68 15.43 -7.07
CA HIS A 46 -10.22 15.55 -6.98
C HIS A 46 -9.55 15.16 -8.30
N PHE A 47 -10.05 14.11 -8.96
CA PHE A 47 -9.58 13.71 -10.28
C PHE A 47 -9.85 14.79 -11.33
N LEU A 48 -11.07 15.31 -11.36
CA LEU A 48 -11.46 16.39 -12.25
C LEU A 48 -10.59 17.64 -12.02
N GLY A 49 -10.30 17.98 -10.76
CA GLY A 49 -9.40 19.09 -10.39
C GLY A 49 -7.95 18.91 -10.86
N ARG A 50 -7.42 17.69 -10.91
CA ARG A 50 -6.10 17.41 -11.51
C ARG A 50 -6.10 17.63 -13.02
N GLN A 51 -7.18 17.26 -13.71
CA GLN A 51 -7.33 17.50 -15.15
C GLN A 51 -7.24 19.00 -15.47
N PHE A 52 -7.85 19.85 -14.64
CA PHE A 52 -7.76 21.32 -14.75
C PHE A 52 -6.38 21.92 -14.47
N ARG A 53 -5.40 21.14 -13.99
CA ARG A 53 -3.99 21.57 -13.86
C ARG A 53 -3.19 21.38 -15.15
N SER A 54 -3.66 20.58 -16.09
CA SER A 54 -2.99 20.40 -17.38
C SER A 54 -3.27 21.60 -18.29
N GLY A 55 -2.21 22.21 -18.83
CA GLY A 55 -2.33 23.31 -19.79
C GLY A 55 -3.11 22.94 -21.06
N MET A 56 -3.13 21.65 -21.41
CA MET A 56 -3.85 21.13 -22.58
C MET A 56 -5.38 21.19 -22.39
N VAL A 57 -5.87 21.00 -21.16
CA VAL A 57 -7.30 21.12 -20.85
C VAL A 57 -7.76 22.56 -20.94
N TRP A 58 -6.97 23.51 -20.45
CA TRP A 58 -7.25 24.94 -20.61
C TRP A 58 -7.27 25.37 -22.08
N LEU A 59 -6.37 24.82 -22.91
CA LEU A 59 -6.37 25.07 -24.35
C LEU A 59 -7.67 24.58 -25.01
N LEU A 60 -8.08 23.34 -24.73
CA LEU A 60 -9.29 22.76 -25.29
C LEU A 60 -10.56 23.48 -24.81
N LEU A 61 -10.61 23.87 -23.54
CA LEU A 61 -11.71 24.68 -23.00
C LEU A 61 -11.76 26.07 -23.63
N GLY A 62 -10.60 26.71 -23.84
CA GLY A 62 -10.50 27.98 -24.55
C GLY A 62 -10.98 27.87 -26.00
N ALA A 63 -10.52 26.84 -26.73
CA ALA A 63 -10.97 26.57 -28.10
C ALA A 63 -12.48 26.30 -28.18
N CYS A 64 -13.01 25.51 -27.25
CA CYS A 64 -14.45 25.25 -27.14
C CYS A 64 -15.25 26.55 -26.89
N GLY A 65 -14.72 27.47 -26.07
CA GLY A 65 -15.33 28.77 -25.81
C GLY A 65 -15.32 29.68 -27.04
N VAL A 66 -14.20 29.73 -27.77
CA VAL A 66 -14.09 30.52 -29.01
C VAL A 66 -15.03 30.00 -30.09
N ALA A 67 -15.08 28.68 -30.32
CA ALA A 67 -16.00 28.07 -31.29
C ALA A 67 -17.47 28.35 -30.94
N ALA A 68 -17.83 28.29 -29.65
CA ALA A 68 -19.17 28.63 -29.20
C ALA A 68 -19.53 30.12 -29.44
N LEU A 69 -18.58 31.04 -29.21
CA LEU A 69 -18.76 32.46 -29.49
C LEU A 69 -18.93 32.77 -30.99
N LEU A 70 -18.27 32.00 -31.85
CA LEU A 70 -18.40 32.08 -33.31
C LEU A 70 -19.69 31.44 -33.84
N GLY A 71 -20.47 30.78 -32.98
CA GLY A 71 -21.70 30.08 -33.36
C GLY A 71 -21.47 28.70 -33.98
N GLU A 72 -20.24 28.19 -33.95
CA GLU A 72 -19.85 26.88 -34.48
C GLU A 72 -20.15 25.76 -33.48
N VAL A 73 -21.45 25.50 -33.28
CA VAL A 73 -21.94 24.57 -32.26
C VAL A 73 -21.40 23.14 -32.47
N ALA A 74 -21.23 22.72 -33.73
CA ALA A 74 -20.73 21.39 -34.05
C ALA A 74 -19.29 21.16 -33.54
N ASP A 75 -18.41 22.15 -33.74
CA ASP A 75 -17.00 22.06 -33.34
C ASP A 75 -16.85 22.15 -31.82
N ALA A 76 -17.62 23.01 -31.17
CA ALA A 76 -17.68 23.08 -29.71
C ALA A 76 -18.12 21.73 -29.09
N VAL A 77 -19.16 21.09 -29.67
CA VAL A 77 -19.65 19.78 -29.21
C VAL A 77 -18.62 18.67 -29.42
N ALA A 78 -17.92 18.67 -30.57
CA ALA A 78 -16.87 17.70 -30.84
C ALA A 78 -15.71 17.81 -29.83
N ILE A 79 -15.23 19.03 -29.56
CA ILE A 79 -14.16 19.29 -28.59
C ILE A 79 -14.59 18.87 -27.17
N ALA A 80 -15.81 19.26 -26.76
CA ALA A 80 -16.36 18.89 -25.46
C ALA A 80 -16.43 17.36 -25.28
N THR A 81 -16.82 16.64 -26.33
CA THR A 81 -16.89 15.16 -26.32
C THR A 81 -15.53 14.53 -26.07
N ILE A 82 -14.48 15.03 -26.72
CA ILE A 82 -13.10 14.54 -26.53
C ILE A 82 -12.62 14.77 -25.09
N VAL A 83 -12.92 15.94 -24.52
CA VAL A 83 -12.56 16.25 -23.12
C VAL A 83 -13.23 15.30 -22.14
N VAL A 84 -14.53 15.03 -22.33
CA VAL A 84 -15.29 14.08 -21.50
C VAL A 84 -14.73 12.67 -21.64
N LEU A 85 -14.43 12.22 -22.85
CA LEU A 85 -13.89 10.89 -23.10
C LEU A 85 -12.53 10.71 -22.41
N ASN A 86 -11.63 11.70 -22.53
CA ASN A 86 -10.32 11.68 -21.88
C ASN A 86 -10.44 11.66 -20.35
N ALA A 87 -11.37 12.41 -19.78
CA ALA A 87 -11.64 12.39 -18.34
C ALA A 87 -12.13 11.00 -17.88
N LEU A 88 -13.01 10.37 -18.65
CA LEU A 88 -13.54 9.04 -18.34
C LEU A 88 -12.45 7.96 -18.41
N VAL A 89 -11.61 7.98 -19.44
CA VAL A 89 -10.49 7.03 -19.59
C VAL A 89 -9.50 7.19 -18.44
N GLY A 90 -9.14 8.41 -18.08
CA GLY A 90 -8.25 8.68 -16.96
C GLY A 90 -8.83 8.22 -15.62
N PHE A 91 -10.13 8.43 -15.38
CA PHE A 91 -10.82 7.93 -14.19
C PHE A 91 -10.78 6.39 -14.10
N LEU A 92 -11.03 5.70 -15.23
CA LEU A 92 -10.97 4.24 -15.30
C LEU A 92 -9.57 3.68 -15.03
N GLN A 93 -8.52 4.36 -15.50
CA GLN A 93 -7.13 3.96 -15.27
C GLN A 93 -6.75 4.05 -13.79
N GLU A 94 -7.11 5.16 -13.12
CA GLU A 94 -6.80 5.35 -11.70
C GLU A 94 -7.63 4.39 -10.81
N TYR A 95 -8.90 4.17 -11.15
CA TYR A 95 -9.76 3.21 -10.44
C TYR A 95 -9.20 1.78 -10.46
N ARG A 96 -8.60 1.35 -11.58
CA ARG A 96 -7.94 0.04 -11.67
C ARG A 96 -6.71 -0.06 -10.78
N ALA A 97 -5.91 1.00 -10.66
CA ALA A 97 -4.74 1.03 -9.79
C ALA A 97 -5.12 0.87 -8.31
N ASP A 98 -6.18 1.56 -7.87
CA ASP A 98 -6.69 1.44 -6.49
C ASP A 98 -7.16 0.01 -6.15
N ARG A 99 -7.74 -0.71 -7.12
CA ARG A 99 -8.18 -2.10 -6.89
C ARG A 99 -7.03 -3.09 -6.69
N ALA A 100 -5.85 -2.85 -7.28
CA ALA A 100 -4.69 -3.71 -7.08
C ALA A 100 -4.21 -3.65 -5.61
N VAL A 101 -4.22 -2.46 -5.01
CA VAL A 101 -3.87 -2.27 -3.58
C VAL A 101 -4.89 -2.95 -2.66
N LEU A 102 -6.17 -3.00 -3.04
CA LEU A 102 -7.20 -3.71 -2.27
C LEU A 102 -6.95 -5.23 -2.24
N ALA A 103 -6.46 -5.82 -3.34
CA ALA A 103 -6.13 -7.25 -3.38
C ALA A 103 -4.99 -7.59 -2.41
N LEU A 104 -3.97 -6.73 -2.27
CA LEU A 104 -2.88 -6.94 -1.31
C LEU A 104 -3.37 -6.92 0.14
N ARG A 105 -4.39 -6.12 0.47
CA ARG A 105 -4.96 -6.11 1.82
C ARG A 105 -5.68 -7.40 2.19
N ALA A 106 -6.28 -8.08 1.22
CA ALA A 106 -6.92 -9.37 1.48
C ALA A 106 -5.92 -10.44 1.94
N LEU A 107 -4.62 -10.21 1.73
CA LEU A 107 -3.54 -11.08 2.20
C LEU A 107 -3.14 -10.81 3.67
N THR A 108 -3.64 -9.73 4.29
CA THR A 108 -3.31 -9.41 5.69
C THR A 108 -4.19 -10.15 6.69
N ALA A 109 -3.62 -10.59 7.81
CA ALA A 109 -4.36 -11.27 8.87
C ALA A 109 -5.40 -10.33 9.53
N PRO A 110 -6.61 -10.80 9.85
CA PRO A 110 -7.61 -9.98 10.55
C PRO A 110 -7.27 -9.80 12.05
N SER A 111 -6.62 -10.80 12.65
CA SER A 111 -6.23 -10.84 14.06
C SER A 111 -4.83 -11.42 14.22
N ALA A 112 -4.18 -11.10 15.33
CA ALA A 112 -2.87 -11.61 15.70
C ALA A 112 -2.90 -12.12 17.15
N ARG A 113 -2.20 -13.22 17.42
CA ARG A 113 -1.93 -13.67 18.78
C ARG A 113 -0.62 -13.03 19.25
N VAL A 114 -0.68 -12.28 20.34
CA VAL A 114 0.46 -11.58 20.92
C VAL A 114 0.66 -11.99 22.38
N LEU A 115 1.89 -11.86 22.87
CA LEU A 115 2.22 -11.95 24.29
C LEU A 115 2.36 -10.53 24.83
N ARG A 116 1.48 -10.13 25.76
CA ARG A 116 1.54 -8.85 26.46
C ARG A 116 1.33 -9.06 27.96
N ASP A 117 2.11 -8.37 28.79
CA ASP A 117 2.14 -8.59 30.25
C ASP A 117 2.34 -10.07 30.63
N GLY A 118 3.05 -10.83 29.79
CA GLY A 118 3.27 -12.27 29.97
C GLY A 118 2.05 -13.16 29.69
N VAL A 119 0.94 -12.59 29.21
CA VAL A 119 -0.29 -13.32 28.88
C VAL A 119 -0.53 -13.31 27.36
N SER A 120 -0.90 -14.47 26.82
CA SER A 120 -1.24 -14.59 25.40
C SER A 120 -2.65 -14.03 25.15
N ALA A 121 -2.77 -13.06 24.25
CA ALA A 121 -4.02 -12.43 23.87
C ALA A 121 -4.18 -12.39 22.35
N VAL A 122 -5.42 -12.56 21.87
CA VAL A 122 -5.76 -12.35 20.46
C VAL A 122 -6.29 -10.93 20.30
N ILE A 123 -5.61 -10.14 19.50
CA ILE A 123 -5.94 -8.74 19.23
C ILE A 123 -6.19 -8.53 17.72
N PRO A 124 -6.90 -7.47 17.32
CA PRO A 124 -6.96 -7.08 15.92
C PRO A 124 -5.55 -6.84 15.37
N ALA A 125 -5.24 -7.34 14.17
CA ALA A 125 -3.90 -7.19 13.58
C ALA A 125 -3.49 -5.71 13.44
N ALA A 126 -4.47 -4.82 13.27
CA ALA A 126 -4.29 -3.37 13.23
C ALA A 126 -3.73 -2.75 14.53
N GLN A 127 -3.82 -3.45 15.67
CA GLN A 127 -3.32 -2.99 16.97
C GLN A 127 -1.95 -3.58 17.32
N VAL A 128 -1.38 -4.40 16.44
CA VAL A 128 0.00 -4.89 16.59
C VAL A 128 0.95 -3.72 16.41
N VAL A 129 1.96 -3.63 17.28
CA VAL A 129 2.98 -2.58 17.24
C VAL A 129 4.39 -3.17 17.20
N THR A 130 5.37 -2.38 16.76
CA THR A 130 6.77 -2.77 16.84
C THR A 130 7.15 -3.10 18.28
N GLY A 131 7.84 -4.22 18.50
CA GLY A 131 8.21 -4.78 19.80
C GLY A 131 7.21 -5.78 20.38
N ASP A 132 5.99 -5.91 19.85
CA ASP A 132 5.09 -6.99 20.26
C ASP A 132 5.76 -8.36 20.00
N ALA A 133 5.50 -9.33 20.88
CA ALA A 133 5.88 -10.71 20.62
C ALA A 133 4.70 -11.46 20.02
N LEU A 134 4.76 -11.78 18.73
CA LEU A 134 3.81 -12.63 18.04
C LEU A 134 4.01 -14.09 18.46
N VAL A 135 2.90 -14.79 18.69
CA VAL A 135 2.88 -16.23 18.89
C VAL A 135 2.23 -16.84 17.65
N LEU A 136 2.97 -17.72 16.96
CA LEU A 136 2.62 -18.26 15.65
C LEU A 136 2.47 -19.77 15.72
N GLU A 137 1.40 -20.28 15.11
CA GLU A 137 1.12 -21.71 14.98
C GLU A 137 0.75 -22.05 13.52
N ALA A 138 0.79 -23.34 13.17
CA ALA A 138 0.40 -23.81 11.85
C ALA A 138 -1.03 -23.34 11.48
N GLY A 139 -1.16 -22.76 10.29
CA GLY A 139 -2.41 -22.17 9.79
C GLY A 139 -2.52 -20.67 9.99
N ASP A 140 -1.68 -20.05 10.82
CA ASP A 140 -1.71 -18.61 11.02
C ASP A 140 -1.21 -17.83 9.80
N VAL A 141 -1.83 -16.69 9.55
CA VAL A 141 -1.30 -15.64 8.66
C VAL A 141 -0.51 -14.66 9.50
N VAL A 142 0.71 -14.37 9.10
CA VAL A 142 1.63 -13.48 9.83
C VAL A 142 1.13 -12.03 9.74
N ALA A 143 0.89 -11.41 10.90
CA ALA A 143 0.26 -10.10 10.99
C ALA A 143 1.20 -8.90 10.76
N ALA A 144 2.51 -9.09 10.97
CA ALA A 144 3.53 -8.06 10.86
C ALA A 144 4.89 -8.69 10.58
N ASP A 145 5.85 -7.92 10.06
CA ASP A 145 7.21 -8.43 9.89
C ASP A 145 7.86 -8.58 11.26
N ALA A 146 8.36 -9.78 11.56
CA ALA A 146 8.87 -10.12 12.87
C ALA A 146 10.14 -10.97 12.80
N ARG A 147 11.04 -10.76 13.75
CA ARG A 147 12.27 -11.55 13.94
C ARG A 147 12.03 -12.66 14.93
N LEU A 148 12.45 -13.87 14.59
CA LEU A 148 12.24 -15.07 15.40
C LEU A 148 13.03 -14.99 16.71
N LEU A 149 12.33 -15.14 17.84
CA LEU A 149 12.90 -15.31 19.17
C LEU A 149 13.02 -16.81 19.52
N SER A 150 12.04 -17.60 19.08
CA SER A 150 12.06 -19.06 19.17
C SER A 150 11.32 -19.65 17.97
N ALA A 151 11.76 -20.81 17.49
CA ALA A 151 11.11 -21.53 16.41
C ALA A 151 11.26 -23.05 16.60
N HIS A 152 10.17 -23.79 16.43
CA HIS A 152 10.13 -25.24 16.55
C HIS A 152 9.50 -25.83 15.29
N ALA A 153 10.34 -26.44 14.44
CA ALA A 153 9.95 -26.99 13.14
C ALA A 153 9.12 -26.02 12.29
N LEU A 154 9.46 -24.73 12.35
CA LEU A 154 8.68 -23.66 11.72
C LEU A 154 8.90 -23.67 10.20
N LEU A 155 7.82 -23.87 9.47
CA LEU A 155 7.78 -23.76 8.00
C LEU A 155 6.81 -22.66 7.60
N THR A 156 7.22 -21.75 6.72
CA THR A 156 6.35 -20.68 6.19
C THR A 156 6.19 -20.79 4.67
N LEU A 157 5.02 -20.39 4.16
CA LEU A 157 4.76 -20.22 2.73
C LEU A 157 4.85 -18.75 2.37
N GLU A 158 5.84 -18.40 1.54
CA GLU A 158 6.21 -17.00 1.26
C GLU A 158 5.96 -16.58 -0.19
N ALA A 159 5.19 -17.38 -0.94
CA ALA A 159 4.85 -17.16 -2.35
C ALA A 159 4.29 -15.75 -2.62
N ALA A 160 3.56 -15.18 -1.66
CA ALA A 160 3.02 -13.82 -1.76
C ALA A 160 4.10 -12.73 -1.92
N LEU A 161 5.34 -12.99 -1.47
CA LEU A 161 6.45 -12.04 -1.50
C LEU A 161 7.59 -12.47 -2.43
N THR A 162 7.84 -13.78 -2.54
CA THR A 162 8.97 -14.32 -3.30
C THR A 162 8.57 -14.98 -4.62
N GLY A 163 7.29 -15.32 -4.79
CA GLY A 163 6.80 -16.13 -5.91
C GLY A 163 7.08 -17.63 -5.77
N GLU A 164 7.85 -18.05 -4.76
CA GLU A 164 8.22 -19.46 -4.55
C GLU A 164 7.18 -20.17 -3.69
N SER A 165 6.68 -21.31 -4.17
CA SER A 165 5.61 -22.07 -3.50
C SER A 165 6.13 -23.13 -2.53
N THR A 166 7.44 -23.35 -2.46
CA THR A 166 8.04 -24.33 -1.55
C THR A 166 8.09 -23.77 -0.12
N PRO A 167 7.68 -24.53 0.91
CA PRO A 167 7.82 -24.11 2.29
C PRO A 167 9.27 -23.80 2.67
N VAL A 168 9.47 -22.69 3.38
CA VAL A 168 10.78 -22.23 3.84
C VAL A 168 10.97 -22.60 5.31
N ASP A 169 12.07 -23.31 5.61
CA ASP A 169 12.52 -23.60 6.97
C ASP A 169 13.03 -22.34 7.67
N LYS A 170 12.44 -22.03 8.82
CA LYS A 170 12.70 -20.83 9.60
C LYS A 170 13.41 -21.17 10.90
N ARG A 171 14.42 -20.38 11.24
CA ARG A 171 15.36 -20.67 12.33
C ARG A 171 15.83 -19.40 13.01
N VAL A 172 16.01 -19.45 14.32
CA VAL A 172 16.55 -18.32 15.10
C VAL A 172 18.02 -18.08 14.70
N GLY A 173 18.39 -16.82 14.54
CA GLY A 173 19.73 -16.38 14.19
C GLY A 173 19.67 -14.92 13.76
N ALA A 174 20.80 -14.21 13.76
CA ALA A 174 20.86 -12.88 13.16
C ALA A 174 21.46 -13.01 11.76
N LEU A 175 20.74 -12.55 10.75
CA LEU A 175 21.28 -12.38 9.40
C LEU A 175 21.52 -10.89 9.12
N PRO A 176 22.52 -10.53 8.29
CA PRO A 176 22.70 -9.16 7.85
C PRO A 176 21.44 -8.63 7.15
N ASP A 177 21.10 -7.36 7.35
CA ASP A 177 19.94 -6.76 6.67
C ASP A 177 20.11 -6.73 5.13
N SER A 178 21.33 -6.86 4.62
CA SER A 178 21.64 -6.99 3.18
C SER A 178 21.30 -8.36 2.60
N THR A 179 20.97 -9.37 3.42
CA THR A 179 20.56 -10.70 2.94
C THR A 179 19.30 -10.59 2.08
N PRO A 180 19.26 -11.22 0.88
CA PRO A 180 18.09 -11.23 0.01
C PRO A 180 16.85 -11.76 0.73
N LEU A 181 15.66 -11.23 0.39
CA LEU A 181 14.40 -11.56 1.08
C LEU A 181 14.15 -13.06 1.17
N ALA A 182 14.38 -13.80 0.07
CA ALA A 182 14.19 -15.25 0.00
C ALA A 182 15.16 -16.06 0.90
N GLU A 183 16.28 -15.47 1.32
CA GLU A 183 17.29 -16.13 2.17
C GLU A 183 17.14 -15.78 3.66
N ARG A 184 16.28 -14.81 4.00
CA ARG A 184 16.02 -14.38 5.39
C ARG A 184 15.21 -15.43 6.14
N ARG A 185 15.90 -16.40 6.74
CA ARG A 185 15.29 -17.50 7.52
C ARG A 185 15.05 -17.16 8.99
N ASP A 186 15.58 -16.04 9.46
CA ASP A 186 15.45 -15.52 10.82
C ASP A 186 14.20 -14.67 11.06
N ARG A 187 13.42 -14.44 10.01
CA ARG A 187 12.26 -13.55 10.02
C ARG A 187 11.05 -14.19 9.37
N VAL A 188 9.89 -13.71 9.79
CA VAL A 188 8.58 -13.96 9.19
C VAL A 188 8.02 -12.64 8.68
N PHE A 189 7.18 -12.69 7.65
CA PHE A 189 6.77 -11.51 6.91
C PHE A 189 5.25 -11.37 6.86
N MET A 190 4.76 -10.14 6.96
CA MET A 190 3.33 -9.84 6.88
C MET A 190 2.69 -10.45 5.63
N GLY A 191 1.59 -11.16 5.84
CA GLY A 191 0.78 -11.77 4.76
C GLY A 191 1.30 -13.12 4.24
N THR A 192 2.41 -13.64 4.78
CA THR A 192 2.78 -15.04 4.60
C THR A 192 2.04 -15.94 5.59
N SER A 193 1.97 -17.24 5.32
CA SER A 193 1.27 -18.19 6.20
C SER A 193 2.22 -19.22 6.80
N VAL A 194 1.95 -19.64 8.03
CA VAL A 194 2.69 -20.72 8.70
C VAL A 194 2.14 -22.07 8.22
N ALA A 195 2.97 -22.84 7.53
CA ALA A 195 2.61 -24.18 7.05
C ALA A 195 2.68 -25.23 8.17
N ALA A 196 3.69 -25.14 9.03
CA ALA A 196 3.90 -26.08 10.12
C ALA A 196 4.73 -25.45 11.26
N GLY A 197 4.68 -26.09 12.43
CA GLY A 197 5.48 -25.71 13.58
C GLY A 197 4.88 -24.59 14.42
N THR A 198 5.69 -24.12 15.37
CA THR A 198 5.33 -22.99 16.26
C THR A 198 6.50 -22.06 16.43
N ALA A 199 6.23 -20.78 16.69
CA ALA A 199 7.26 -19.79 16.92
C ALA A 199 6.79 -18.64 17.82
N VAL A 200 7.77 -17.97 18.43
CA VAL A 200 7.60 -16.66 19.03
C VAL A 200 8.50 -15.68 18.28
N ALA A 201 7.96 -14.56 17.83
CA ALA A 201 8.67 -13.58 17.02
C ALA A 201 8.42 -12.15 17.47
N GLU A 202 9.47 -11.35 17.59
CA GLU A 202 9.40 -9.92 17.93
C GLU A 202 9.09 -9.10 16.68
N VAL A 203 8.04 -8.29 16.72
CA VAL A 203 7.65 -7.42 15.60
C VAL A 203 8.72 -6.35 15.38
N VAL A 204 9.27 -6.30 14.17
CA VAL A 204 10.29 -5.31 13.78
C VAL A 204 9.71 -4.21 12.88
N ALA A 205 8.65 -4.51 12.12
CA ALA A 205 7.99 -3.53 11.28
C ALA A 205 6.49 -3.79 11.16
N THR A 206 5.72 -2.71 11.02
CA THR A 206 4.26 -2.71 10.90
C THR A 206 3.82 -1.78 9.76
N GLY A 207 2.59 -1.96 9.28
CA GLY A 207 1.93 -1.11 8.29
C GLY A 207 2.77 -0.95 7.01
N MET A 208 3.01 0.30 6.61
CA MET A 208 3.82 0.61 5.42
C MET A 208 5.31 0.32 5.58
N GLY A 209 5.78 0.02 6.80
CA GLY A 209 7.18 -0.31 7.07
C GLY A 209 7.55 -1.77 6.75
N THR A 210 6.57 -2.66 6.60
CA THR A 210 6.79 -4.07 6.26
C THR A 210 7.23 -4.26 4.82
N GLU A 211 7.75 -5.43 4.46
CA GLU A 211 8.08 -5.76 3.06
C GLU A 211 6.84 -5.72 2.16
N LEU A 212 5.70 -6.23 2.64
CA LEU A 212 4.41 -6.09 1.93
C LEU A 212 3.99 -4.61 1.82
N GLY A 213 4.24 -3.81 2.86
CA GLY A 213 4.02 -2.37 2.87
C GLY A 213 4.90 -1.62 1.88
N ARG A 214 6.18 -2.01 1.76
CA ARG A 214 7.11 -1.47 0.76
C ARG A 214 6.68 -1.82 -0.66
N ILE A 215 6.24 -3.06 -0.90
CA ILE A 215 5.67 -3.46 -2.20
C ILE A 215 4.44 -2.59 -2.51
N ALA A 216 3.52 -2.44 -1.55
CA ALA A 216 2.36 -1.57 -1.72
C ALA A 216 2.75 -0.09 -1.96
N HIS A 217 3.82 0.39 -1.33
CA HIS A 217 4.36 1.72 -1.56
C HIS A 217 4.96 1.85 -2.96
N LEU A 218 5.78 0.90 -3.40
CA LEU A 218 6.40 0.89 -4.73
C LEU A 218 5.34 0.79 -5.82
N MET A 219 4.30 -0.02 -5.66
CA MET A 219 3.18 -0.06 -6.60
C MET A 219 2.42 1.28 -6.67
N ARG A 220 2.39 2.02 -5.56
CA ARG A 220 1.80 3.36 -5.50
C ARG A 220 2.72 4.44 -6.06
N THR A 221 4.01 4.45 -5.76
CA THR A 221 4.96 5.46 -6.27
C THR A 221 5.43 5.18 -7.68
N ALA A 222 5.26 3.94 -8.16
CA ALA A 222 5.26 3.62 -9.59
C ALA A 222 4.07 4.27 -10.33
N GLN A 223 3.23 5.08 -9.66
CA GLN A 223 2.39 6.06 -10.31
C GLN A 223 3.26 7.04 -11.12
N VAL A 224 3.37 6.73 -12.41
CA VAL A 224 3.39 7.63 -13.55
C VAL A 224 4.21 8.90 -13.31
N SER A 225 5.53 8.75 -13.18
CA SER A 225 6.42 9.79 -13.69
C SER A 225 6.05 10.00 -15.16
N GLU A 226 5.85 11.26 -15.58
CA GLU A 226 5.56 11.55 -16.97
C GLU A 226 6.59 10.86 -17.86
N THR A 227 6.10 10.08 -18.83
CA THR A 227 7.01 9.42 -19.76
C THR A 227 7.84 10.49 -20.49
N PRO A 228 9.08 10.19 -20.88
CA PRO A 228 9.90 11.13 -21.66
C PRO A 228 9.18 11.66 -22.92
N LEU A 229 8.24 10.87 -23.46
CA LEU A 229 7.39 11.24 -24.58
C LEU A 229 6.28 12.22 -24.18
N GLN A 230 5.65 12.05 -23.01
CA GLN A 230 4.67 13.00 -22.48
C GLN A 230 5.30 14.38 -22.23
N GLN A 231 6.48 14.45 -21.62
CA GLN A 231 7.19 15.73 -21.40
C GLN A 231 7.49 16.46 -22.73
N ARG A 232 7.89 15.71 -23.75
CA ARG A 232 8.10 16.27 -25.11
C ARG A 232 6.80 16.75 -25.72
N LEU A 233 5.71 16.00 -25.57
CA LEU A 233 4.38 16.40 -26.05
C LEU A 233 3.87 17.65 -25.34
N GLU A 234 4.15 17.84 -24.05
CA GLU A 234 3.83 19.09 -23.35
C GLU A 234 4.61 20.28 -23.91
N GLY A 235 5.90 20.10 -24.21
CA GLY A 235 6.72 21.11 -24.87
C GLY A 235 6.17 21.51 -26.25
N VAL A 236 5.80 20.51 -27.07
CA VAL A 236 5.14 20.74 -28.37
C VAL A 236 3.80 21.43 -28.19
N THR A 237 3.00 21.00 -27.20
CA THR A 237 1.71 21.61 -26.90
C THR A 237 1.88 23.09 -26.56
N ARG A 238 2.86 23.44 -25.71
CA ARG A 238 3.16 24.82 -25.34
C ARG A 238 3.61 25.66 -26.54
N MET A 239 4.45 25.09 -27.41
CA MET A 239 4.90 25.75 -28.63
C MET A 239 3.72 26.05 -29.58
N LEU A 240 2.86 25.05 -29.81
CA LEU A 240 1.65 25.23 -30.63
C LEU A 240 0.70 26.27 -30.02
N LEU A 241 0.55 26.28 -28.70
CA LEU A 241 -0.30 27.24 -27.99
C LEU A 241 0.16 28.69 -28.23
N VAL A 242 1.46 28.95 -28.07
CA VAL A 242 2.05 30.27 -28.34
C VAL A 242 1.88 30.66 -29.80
N LEU A 243 2.09 29.72 -30.74
CA LEU A 243 1.94 29.97 -32.17
C LEU A 243 0.49 30.31 -32.54
N CYS A 244 -0.50 29.54 -32.06
CA CYS A 244 -1.92 29.79 -32.32
C CYS A 244 -2.36 31.17 -31.80
N VAL A 245 -1.94 31.54 -30.59
CA VAL A 245 -2.25 32.87 -30.02
C VAL A 245 -1.59 33.99 -30.83
N ALA A 246 -0.33 33.82 -31.24
CA ALA A 246 0.39 34.82 -32.03
C ALA A 246 -0.26 35.05 -33.41
N VAL A 247 -0.60 33.97 -34.12
CA VAL A 247 -1.28 34.04 -35.43
C VAL A 247 -2.68 34.64 -35.28
N GLY A 248 -3.44 34.21 -34.27
CA GLY A 248 -4.78 34.76 -34.00
C GLY A 248 -4.73 36.26 -33.72
N ALA A 249 -3.77 36.73 -32.92
CA ALA A 249 -3.58 38.16 -32.65
C ALA A 249 -3.17 38.95 -33.90
N LEU A 250 -2.35 38.37 -34.78
CA LEU A 250 -1.93 39.00 -36.04
C LEU A 250 -3.08 39.14 -37.04
N VAL A 251 -4.01 38.18 -37.09
CA VAL A 251 -5.15 38.23 -38.01
C VAL A 251 -6.26 39.15 -37.48
N ALA A 252 -6.41 39.25 -36.16
CA ALA A 252 -7.43 40.08 -35.52
C ALA A 252 -7.04 41.56 -35.34
N GLY A 253 -5.74 41.88 -35.38
CA GLY A 253 -5.21 43.25 -35.33
C GLY A 253 -4.97 43.83 -36.71
#